data_AF-A0A1H2C0L3-F1
#
_entry.id   AF-A0A1H2C0L3-F1
#
_cell.length_a   1.000
_cell.length_b   1.000
_cell.length_c   1.000
_cell.angle_alpha   90.00
_cell.angle_beta   90.00
_cell.angle_gamma   90.00
#
_symmetry.space_group_name_H-M   'P 1'
#
loop_
_entity.id
_entity.type
_entity.pdbx_description
1 polymer ?
#
loop_
_entity_poly.entity_id
_entity_poly.type
_entity_poly.pdbx_seq_one_letter_code
_entity_poly.pdbx_strand_id
1 'polypeptide(L)'
;MKSYKIKIKDEALVDILNITDWYNERVPNLGLKFQKNTRLQINTLKHNAYSFAIRYKDVRCTLVKKFPFLIHYIIDEDNKVVNVYAIIHTSRNPKIWERKTKK
;
A
#
# COMPACT_ATOMS: atom_id res chain seq x y z
N MET A 1 19.26 12.08 -5.16
CA MET A 1 17.87 11.65 -4.84
C MET A 1 17.93 10.69 -3.67
N LYS A 2 17.18 10.91 -2.59
CA LYS A 2 17.15 9.95 -1.46
C LYS A 2 16.49 8.65 -1.93
N SER A 3 17.13 7.52 -1.69
CA SER A 3 16.61 6.19 -2.01
C SER A 3 16.20 5.51 -0.72
N TYR A 4 14.92 5.20 -0.58
CA TYR A 4 14.39 4.50 0.59
C TYR A 4 14.31 3.00 0.33
N LYS A 5 14.69 2.20 1.32
CA LYS A 5 14.40 0.76 1.31
C LYS A 5 12.91 0.55 1.55
N ILE A 6 12.30 -0.41 0.87
CA ILE A 6 10.88 -0.71 1.07
C ILE A 6 10.78 -1.99 1.88
N LYS A 7 10.03 -1.95 2.98
CA LYS A 7 9.61 -3.13 3.72
C LYS A 7 8.10 -3.25 3.61
N ILE A 8 7.65 -4.37 3.07
CA ILE A 8 6.23 -4.73 3.02
C ILE A 8 5.97 -5.62 4.21
N LYS A 9 5.00 -5.24 5.06
CA LYS A 9 4.59 -6.05 6.21
C LYS A 9 3.71 -7.22 5.76
N ASP A 10 3.69 -8.28 6.56
CA ASP A 10 2.94 -9.48 6.23
C ASP A 10 1.44 -9.20 6.07
N GLU A 11 0.88 -8.27 6.85
CA GLU A 11 -0.53 -7.89 6.70
C GLU A 11 -0.81 -7.26 5.34
N ALA A 12 0.14 -6.49 4.79
CA ALA A 12 0.02 -5.90 3.47
C ALA A 12 0.14 -6.94 2.35
N LEU A 13 0.99 -7.96 2.54
CA LEU A 13 1.10 -9.08 1.59
C LEU A 13 -0.20 -9.88 1.55
N VAL A 14 -0.79 -10.16 2.71
CA VAL A 14 -2.10 -10.83 2.82
C VAL A 14 -3.19 -10.00 2.15
N ASP A 15 -3.18 -8.66 2.31
CA ASP A 15 -4.12 -7.78 1.59
C ASP A 15 -3.96 -7.90 0.07
N ILE A 16 -2.72 -7.86 -0.45
CA ILE A 16 -2.47 -7.99 -1.89
C ILE A 16 -3.03 -9.30 -2.42
N LEU A 17 -2.75 -10.40 -1.72
CA LEU A 17 -3.21 -11.73 -2.12
C LEU A 17 -4.74 -11.79 -2.17
N ASN A 18 -5.41 -11.42 -1.07
CA ASN A 18 -6.87 -11.44 -0.99
C ASN A 18 -7.54 -10.56 -2.05
N ILE A 19 -6.98 -9.39 -2.33
CA ILE A 19 -7.51 -8.48 -3.36
C ILE A 19 -7.28 -9.06 -4.77
N THR A 20 -6.11 -9.65 -5.01
CA THR A 20 -5.80 -10.34 -6.27
C THR A 20 -6.78 -11.47 -6.54
N ASP A 21 -7.02 -12.33 -5.56
CA ASP A 21 -7.89 -13.49 -5.69
C ASP A 21 -9.33 -13.04 -5.96
N TRP A 22 -9.85 -12.10 -5.17
CA TRP A 22 -11.17 -11.52 -5.37
C TRP A 22 -11.38 -10.90 -6.77
N TYR A 23 -10.36 -10.23 -7.31
CA TYR A 23 -10.44 -9.68 -8.65
C TYR A 23 -10.42 -10.76 -9.73
N ASN A 24 -9.60 -11.80 -9.55
CA ASN A 24 -9.50 -12.92 -10.49
C ASN A 24 -10.78 -13.77 -10.53
N GLU A 25 -11.45 -13.95 -9.38
CA GLU A 25 -12.76 -14.63 -9.30
C GLU A 25 -13.83 -13.92 -10.12
N ARG A 26 -13.76 -12.57 -10.20
CA ARG A 26 -14.73 -11.75 -10.93
C ARG A 26 -14.41 -11.65 -12.41
N VAL A 27 -13.15 -11.35 -12.72
CA VAL A 27 -12.68 -11.18 -14.09
C VAL A 27 -11.30 -11.82 -14.18
N PRO A 28 -11.14 -12.88 -15.01
CA PRO A 28 -9.85 -13.50 -15.22
C PRO A 28 -8.77 -12.48 -15.59
N ASN A 29 -7.58 -12.62 -14.99
CA ASN A 29 -6.41 -11.75 -15.16
C ASN A 29 -6.52 -10.33 -14.58
N LEU A 30 -7.63 -9.95 -13.95
CA LEU A 30 -7.75 -8.62 -13.33
C LEU A 30 -6.91 -8.51 -12.05
N GLY A 31 -6.79 -9.60 -11.28
CA GLY A 31 -5.92 -9.66 -10.11
C GLY A 31 -4.43 -9.51 -10.46
N LEU A 32 -4.00 -10.05 -11.61
CA LEU A 32 -2.64 -9.84 -12.14
C LEU A 32 -2.39 -8.36 -12.48
N LYS A 33 -3.38 -7.70 -13.09
CA LYS A 33 -3.31 -6.25 -13.35
C LYS A 33 -3.21 -5.47 -12.05
N PHE A 34 -3.98 -5.85 -11.02
CA PHE A 34 -3.91 -5.23 -9.70
C PHE A 34 -2.52 -5.38 -9.07
N GLN A 35 -1.96 -6.59 -9.04
CA GLN A 35 -0.63 -6.85 -8.51
C GLN A 35 0.46 -6.03 -9.23
N LYS A 36 0.41 -5.99 -10.56
CA LYS A 36 1.36 -5.22 -11.38
C LYS A 36 1.30 -3.72 -11.04
N ASN A 37 0.10 -3.14 -10.96
CA ASN A 37 -0.06 -1.72 -10.64
C ASN A 37 0.35 -1.42 -9.20
N THR A 38 0.04 -2.32 -8.25
CA THR A 38 0.44 -2.18 -6.85
C THR A 38 1.96 -2.20 -6.71
N ARG A 39 2.65 -3.15 -7.35
CA ARG A 39 4.12 -3.24 -7.36
C ARG A 39 4.77 -1.99 -7.97
N LEU A 40 4.23 -1.48 -9.07
CA LEU A 40 4.70 -0.24 -9.68
C LEU A 40 4.55 0.93 -8.71
N GLN A 41 3.38 1.06 -8.07
CA GLN A 41 3.12 2.13 -7.12
C GLN A 41 4.07 2.05 -5.91
N ILE A 42 4.25 0.87 -5.33
CA ILE A 42 5.21 0.64 -4.24
C ILE A 42 6.62 1.04 -4.67
N ASN A 43 7.07 0.64 -5.86
CA ASN A 43 8.40 1.02 -6.35
C ASN A 43 8.59 2.54 -6.47
N THR A 44 7.54 3.31 -6.80
CA THR A 44 7.65 4.78 -6.82
C THR A 44 7.93 5.38 -5.43
N LEU A 45 7.55 4.69 -4.35
CA LEU A 45 7.82 5.13 -2.98
C LEU A 45 9.33 5.18 -2.67
N LYS A 46 10.18 4.43 -3.39
CA LYS A 46 11.64 4.48 -3.19
C LYS A 46 12.21 5.89 -3.36
N HIS A 47 11.61 6.69 -4.24
CA HIS A 47 12.10 8.03 -4.59
C HIS A 47 11.12 9.14 -4.20
N ASN A 48 9.81 8.85 -4.16
CA ASN A 48 8.75 9.85 -4.01
C ASN A 48 7.86 9.62 -2.78
N ALA A 49 8.34 8.91 -1.74
CA ALA A 49 7.53 8.64 -0.55
C ALA A 49 6.94 9.90 0.11
N TYR A 50 7.65 11.04 0.06
CA TYR A 50 7.20 12.30 0.65
C TYR A 50 6.23 13.10 -0.22
N SER A 51 6.09 12.74 -1.50
CA SER A 51 5.22 13.45 -2.44
C SER A 51 3.73 13.17 -2.20
N PHE A 52 3.40 12.18 -1.39
CA PHE A 52 2.02 11.80 -1.10
C PHE A 52 1.53 12.38 0.23
N ALA A 53 0.28 12.82 0.24
CA ALA A 53 -0.33 13.45 1.41
C ALA A 53 -0.38 12.52 2.63
N ILE A 54 -0.11 13.11 3.79
CA ILE A 54 -0.40 12.50 5.09
C ILE A 54 -1.92 12.52 5.27
N ARG A 55 -2.52 11.36 5.57
CA ARG A 55 -3.97 11.26 5.78
C ARG A 55 -4.35 11.37 7.26
N TYR A 56 -3.51 10.89 8.17
CA TYR A 56 -3.70 10.99 9.63
C TYR A 56 -2.40 10.63 10.34
N LYS A 57 -2.08 11.35 11.43
CA LYS A 57 -0.83 11.20 12.21
C LYS A 57 0.40 11.22 11.27
N ASP A 58 1.13 10.12 11.16
CA ASP A 58 2.30 9.94 10.29
C ASP A 58 2.07 9.00 9.10
N VAL A 59 0.83 8.54 8.91
CA VAL A 59 0.52 7.60 7.84
C VAL A 59 0.23 8.35 6.55
N ARG A 60 1.02 7.99 5.54
CA ARG A 60 0.86 8.45 4.17
C ARG A 60 0.11 7.40 3.37
N CYS A 61 -0.72 7.88 2.46
CA CYS A 61 -1.52 7.02 1.60
C CYS A 61 -1.26 7.36 0.14
N THR A 62 -1.12 6.34 -0.69
CA THR A 62 -1.03 6.51 -2.14
C THR A 62 -2.04 5.61 -2.85
N LEU A 63 -2.65 6.11 -3.92
CA LEU A 63 -3.64 5.37 -4.69
C LEU A 63 -2.96 4.39 -5.63
N VAL A 64 -3.44 3.14 -5.67
CA VAL A 64 -3.04 2.19 -6.70
C VAL A 64 -3.64 2.63 -8.03
N LYS A 65 -2.79 2.91 -9.03
CA LYS A 65 -3.25 3.40 -10.33
C LYS A 65 -4.31 2.46 -10.93
N LYS A 66 -5.46 3.01 -11.34
CA LYS A 66 -6.63 2.30 -11.92
C LYS A 66 -7.43 1.43 -10.94
N PHE A 67 -7.11 1.45 -9.65
CA PHE A 67 -7.81 0.65 -8.65
C PHE A 67 -8.22 1.50 -7.45
N PRO A 68 -9.43 1.30 -6.90
CA PRO A 68 -9.93 2.03 -5.74
C PRO A 68 -9.29 1.52 -4.43
N PHE A 69 -7.97 1.40 -4.38
CA PHE A 69 -7.22 0.91 -3.22
C PHE A 69 -6.10 1.88 -2.87
N LEU A 70 -5.95 2.14 -1.57
CA LEU A 70 -4.92 2.97 -0.98
C LEU A 70 -3.86 2.10 -0.32
N ILE A 71 -2.61 2.36 -0.63
CA ILE A 71 -1.45 1.79 0.04
C ILE A 71 -1.16 2.67 1.25
N HIS A 72 -1.26 2.11 2.45
CA HIS A 72 -0.95 2.79 3.70
C HIS A 72 0.49 2.46 4.11
N TYR A 73 1.29 3.51 4.27
CA TYR A 73 2.70 3.37 4.62
C TYR A 73 3.18 4.49 5.55
N ILE A 74 4.25 4.21 6.27
CA ILE A 74 4.97 5.18 7.12
C ILE A 74 6.41 5.25 6.64
N ILE A 75 7.00 6.43 6.71
CA ILE A 75 8.40 6.66 6.41
C ILE A 75 9.15 6.70 7.73
N ASP A 76 10.13 5.80 7.86
CA ASP A 76 11.12 5.80 8.92
C ASP A 76 12.35 6.57 8.40
N GLU A 77 12.52 7.80 8.88
CA GLU A 77 13.58 8.70 8.42
C GLU A 77 14.96 8.25 8.90
N ASP A 78 15.04 7.74 10.14
CA ASP A 78 16.28 7.29 10.77
C ASP A 78 16.88 6.11 10.01
N ASN A 79 16.05 5.13 9.66
CA ASN A 79 16.48 3.94 8.94
C ASN A 79 16.42 4.09 7.41
N LYS A 80 15.86 5.21 6.89
CA LYS A 80 15.55 5.42 5.47
C LYS A 80 14.71 4.27 4.89
N VAL A 81 13.68 3.85 5.64
CA VAL A 81 12.79 2.74 5.26
C VAL A 81 11.37 3.24 5.07
N VAL A 82 10.71 2.81 4.00
CA VAL A 82 9.27 2.94 3.83
C VAL A 82 8.62 1.62 4.24
N ASN A 83 7.84 1.66 5.33
CA ASN A 83 7.10 0.52 5.84
C ASN A 83 5.67 0.55 5.29
N VAL A 84 5.32 -0.42 4.45
CA VAL A 84 3.96 -0.60 3.91
C VAL A 84 3.20 -1.54 4.83
N TYR A 85 2.13 -1.06 5.45
CA TYR A 85 1.38 -1.80 6.48
C TYR A 85 0.10 -2.44 5.98
N ALA A 86 -0.61 -1.78 5.06
CA ALA A 86 -1.90 -2.27 4.61
C ALA A 86 -2.26 -1.73 3.23
N ILE A 87 -3.13 -2.46 2.52
CA ILE A 87 -3.76 -1.98 1.30
C ILE A 87 -5.27 -2.04 1.49
N ILE A 88 -5.91 -0.88 1.49
CA ILE A 88 -7.30 -0.72 1.92
C ILE A 88 -8.11 -0.08 0.81
N HIS A 89 -9.31 -0.62 0.54
CA HIS A 89 -10.23 -0.06 -0.43
C HIS A 89 -10.64 1.38 -0.03
N THR A 90 -10.76 2.29 -0.99
CA THR A 90 -11.03 3.73 -0.74
C THR A 90 -12.37 3.99 -0.05
N SER A 91 -13.36 3.11 -0.23
CA SER A 91 -14.66 3.21 0.45
C SER A 91 -14.66 2.63 1.87
N ARG A 92 -13.59 1.92 2.28
CA ARG A 92 -13.50 1.35 3.63
C ARG A 92 -13.01 2.40 4.61
N ASN A 93 -13.50 2.31 5.84
CA ASN A 93 -13.12 3.24 6.90
C ASN A 93 -11.60 3.21 7.11
N PRO A 94 -10.89 4.36 7.00
CA PRO A 94 -9.45 4.39 7.15
C PRO A 94 -9.00 3.80 8.49
N LYS A 95 -9.74 3.95 9.60
CA LYS A 95 -9.38 3.42 10.93
C LYS A 95 -9.11 1.90 10.99
N ILE A 96 -9.45 1.14 9.95
CA ILE A 96 -9.13 -0.29 9.85
C ILE A 96 -7.62 -0.57 9.92
N TRP A 97 -6.75 0.35 9.46
CA TRP A 97 -5.30 0.14 9.57
C TRP A 97 -4.82 0.12 11.04
N GLU A 98 -5.43 0.90 11.95
CA GLU A 98 -5.07 0.94 13.37
C GLU A 98 -5.33 -0.40 14.06
N ARG A 99 -6.31 -1.18 13.58
CA ARG A 99 -6.56 -2.55 14.05
C ARG A 99 -5.51 -3.53 13.56
N LYS A 100 -4.88 -3.27 12.42
CA LYS A 100 -3.87 -4.14 11.82
C LYS A 100 -2.48 -3.91 12.40
N THR A 101 -2.16 -2.68 12.82
CA THR A 101 -0.85 -2.33 13.38
C THR A 101 -0.74 -2.53 14.90
N LYS A 102 -1.82 -2.93 15.59
CA LYS A 102 -1.88 -3.10 17.05
C LYS A 102 -1.48 -4.49 17.56
N LYS A 103 -0.84 -5.31 16.73
CA LYS A 103 -0.45 -6.68 17.10
C LYS A 103 0.99 -6.74 17.57
#